data_AF-A0A7M7ND47-F1
#
_entry.id   AF-A0A7M7ND47-F1
#
_cell.length_a   1.000
_cell.length_b   1.000
_cell.length_c   1.000
_cell.angle_alpha   90.00
_cell.angle_beta   90.00
_cell.angle_gamma   90.00
#
_symmetry.space_group_name_H-M   'P 1'
#
loop_
_entity.id
_entity.type
_entity.pdbx_description
1 polymer ?
#
loop_
_entity_poly.entity_id
_entity_poly.type
_entity_poly.pdbx_seq_one_letter_code
_entity_poly.pdbx_strand_id
1 'polypeptide(L)'
;MQVQTLNLHFIESPSPATSHNLVEALCSMPNLTDLTLKNLNEDFYSILKEKASIIQVQTLNLHFIESPSPATSHNLVEALCSMPNLTDLTLVGEVFTEEFFSTLKEKASVIQVKTLNLYFIEAPSPASSHHLVEALCSMPNLSNLVLSRNLIEEFYSTLRAKASSIQGCFPQIRNGNFTLNGEAQDDLNSFLHTLTCLQSGKKSEVPSTQSRAPLDDPGIPEKRPKYDV
;
A
#
# COMPACT_ATOMS: atom_id res chain seq x y z
N MET A 1 7.05 11.70 -30.99
CA MET A 1 6.35 11.92 -29.71
C MET A 1 6.69 10.76 -28.80
N GLN A 2 7.28 11.00 -27.62
CA GLN A 2 7.52 9.95 -26.64
C GLN A 2 6.37 10.01 -25.62
N VAL A 3 5.58 8.94 -25.53
CA VAL A 3 4.48 8.84 -24.56
C VAL A 3 5.08 8.38 -23.23
N GLN A 4 5.02 9.24 -22.21
CA GLN A 4 5.46 8.91 -20.84
C GLN A 4 4.30 8.49 -19.94
N THR A 5 3.11 9.02 -20.22
CA THR A 5 1.90 8.73 -19.45
C THR A 5 0.79 8.28 -20.38
N LEU A 6 0.11 7.19 -20.02
CA LEU A 6 -1.05 6.67 -20.71
C LEU A 6 -2.17 6.39 -19.72
N ASN A 7 -3.31 7.06 -19.91
CA ASN A 7 -4.50 6.89 -19.09
C ASN A 7 -5.66 6.40 -19.96
N LEU A 8 -6.10 5.16 -19.74
CA LEU A 8 -7.23 4.57 -20.46
C LEU A 8 -8.36 4.30 -19.46
N HIS A 9 -9.44 5.07 -19.58
CA HIS A 9 -10.53 5.07 -18.60
C HIS A 9 -11.78 4.29 -19.04
N PHE A 10 -11.91 3.94 -20.31
CA PHE A 10 -13.12 3.34 -20.88
C PHE A 10 -12.79 2.18 -21.82
N ILE A 11 -11.99 1.23 -21.35
CA ILE A 11 -11.85 -0.05 -22.03
C ILE A 11 -12.94 -0.94 -21.46
N GLU A 12 -14.16 -0.88 -22.00
CA GLU A 12 -15.21 -1.79 -21.56
C GLU A 12 -14.88 -3.20 -22.03
N SER A 13 -14.50 -4.08 -21.10
CA SER A 13 -14.34 -5.53 -21.28
C SER A 13 -13.69 -5.89 -22.62
N PRO A 14 -12.41 -5.55 -22.83
CA PRO A 14 -11.77 -5.65 -24.14
C PRO A 14 -11.87 -7.06 -24.71
N SER A 15 -12.25 -7.20 -25.99
CA SER A 15 -12.15 -8.49 -26.67
C SER A 15 -10.73 -9.07 -26.57
N PRO A 16 -10.51 -10.39 -26.70
CA PRO A 16 -9.17 -10.96 -26.71
C PRO A 16 -8.21 -10.24 -27.68
N ALA A 17 -8.70 -9.88 -28.87
CA ALA A 17 -7.93 -9.13 -29.86
C ALA A 17 -7.59 -7.69 -29.41
N THR A 18 -8.54 -7.01 -28.73
CA THR A 18 -8.32 -5.69 -28.16
C THR A 18 -7.28 -5.75 -27.04
N SER A 19 -7.38 -6.74 -26.15
CA SER A 19 -6.42 -6.99 -25.08
C SER A 19 -5.02 -7.22 -25.63
N HIS A 20 -4.89 -8.07 -26.65
CA HIS A 20 -3.62 -8.34 -27.33
C HIS A 20 -3.02 -7.08 -27.93
N ASN A 21 -3.80 -6.35 -28.74
CA ASN A 21 -3.31 -5.13 -29.39
C ASN A 21 -2.92 -4.05 -28.38
N LEU A 22 -3.63 -3.96 -27.24
CA LEU A 22 -3.27 -3.04 -26.18
C LEU A 22 -1.93 -3.42 -25.55
N VAL A 23 -1.73 -4.68 -25.17
CA VAL A 23 -0.44 -5.10 -24.57
C VAL A 23 0.71 -4.93 -25.57
N GLU A 24 0.52 -5.25 -26.85
CA GLU A 24 1.53 -5.00 -27.89
C GLU A 24 1.86 -3.51 -28.04
N ALA A 25 0.85 -2.63 -27.94
CA ALA A 25 1.07 -1.19 -27.91
C ALA A 25 1.89 -0.77 -26.69
N LEU A 26 1.60 -1.30 -25.49
CA LEU A 26 2.37 -1.04 -24.27
C LEU A 26 3.83 -1.48 -24.41
N CYS A 27 4.07 -2.66 -25.00
CA CYS A 27 5.42 -3.18 -25.27
C CYS A 27 6.21 -2.28 -26.23
N SER A 28 5.51 -1.58 -27.12
CA SER A 28 6.10 -0.68 -28.12
C SER A 28 6.34 0.74 -27.60
N MET A 29 6.07 1.02 -26.33
CA MET A 29 6.27 2.33 -25.70
C MET A 29 7.43 2.31 -24.69
N PRO A 30 8.70 2.38 -25.14
CA PRO A 30 9.87 2.23 -24.27
C PRO A 30 10.03 3.35 -23.24
N ASN A 31 9.34 4.48 -23.42
CA ASN A 31 9.39 5.63 -22.51
C ASN A 31 8.16 5.72 -21.60
N LEU A 32 7.22 4.76 -21.67
CA LEU A 32 6.02 4.77 -20.83
C LEU A 32 6.40 4.44 -19.39
N THR A 33 6.27 5.42 -18.50
CA THR A 33 6.55 5.29 -17.07
C THR A 33 5.28 5.20 -16.25
N ASP A 34 4.19 5.82 -16.70
CA ASP A 34 2.95 5.95 -15.93
C ASP A 34 1.76 5.39 -16.71
N LEU A 35 1.15 4.34 -16.19
CA LEU A 35 0.05 3.63 -16.83
C LEU A 35 -1.16 3.56 -15.89
N THR A 36 -2.29 4.10 -16.35
CA THR A 36 -3.59 3.92 -15.69
C THR A 36 -4.53 3.15 -16.60
N LEU A 37 -5.03 2.02 -16.11
CA LEU A 37 -5.99 1.16 -16.79
C LEU A 37 -7.22 0.93 -15.92
N LYS A 38 -8.37 0.73 -16.57
CA LYS A 38 -9.65 0.50 -15.92
C LYS A 38 -10.42 -0.63 -16.62
N ASN A 39 -11.16 -1.43 -15.85
CA ASN A 39 -12.12 -2.43 -16.35
C ASN A 39 -11.49 -3.49 -17.27
N LEU A 40 -10.43 -4.15 -16.79
CA LEU A 40 -9.68 -5.18 -17.52
C LEU A 40 -10.24 -6.58 -17.24
N ASN A 41 -10.01 -7.53 -18.14
CA ASN A 41 -10.51 -8.91 -18.04
C ASN A 41 -9.37 -9.96 -18.02
N GLU A 42 -9.76 -11.23 -17.89
CA GLU A 42 -8.83 -12.37 -17.82
C GLU A 42 -7.86 -12.44 -19.01
N ASP A 43 -8.36 -12.23 -20.23
CA ASP A 43 -7.54 -12.25 -21.45
C ASP A 43 -6.43 -11.20 -21.38
N PHE A 44 -6.76 -9.99 -20.91
CA PHE A 44 -5.79 -8.92 -20.75
C PHE A 44 -4.67 -9.33 -19.77
N TYR A 45 -5.03 -9.84 -18.59
CA TYR A 45 -4.03 -10.24 -17.59
C TYR A 45 -3.17 -11.41 -18.06
N SER A 46 -3.75 -12.36 -18.79
CA SER A 46 -3.01 -13.48 -19.37
C SER A 46 -1.91 -13.00 -20.33
N ILE A 47 -2.26 -12.09 -21.25
CA ILE A 47 -1.29 -11.53 -22.20
C ILE A 47 -0.30 -10.59 -21.51
N LEU A 48 -0.77 -9.78 -20.55
CA LEU A 48 0.08 -8.88 -19.78
C LEU A 48 1.17 -9.66 -19.06
N LYS A 49 0.83 -10.77 -18.41
CA LYS A 49 1.76 -11.67 -17.74
C LYS A 49 2.87 -12.15 -18.67
N GLU A 50 2.54 -12.57 -19.89
CA GLU A 50 3.53 -13.06 -20.87
C GLU A 50 4.52 -11.97 -21.31
N LYS A 51 4.11 -10.70 -21.26
CA LYS A 51 4.85 -9.56 -21.80
C LYS A 51 5.37 -8.60 -20.71
N ALA A 52 5.04 -8.82 -19.45
CA ALA A 52 5.31 -7.89 -18.36
C ALA A 52 6.80 -7.56 -18.20
N SER A 53 7.69 -8.51 -18.52
CA SER A 53 9.15 -8.35 -18.41
C SER A 53 9.77 -7.31 -19.35
N ILE A 54 9.06 -6.93 -20.42
CA ILE A 54 9.53 -5.91 -21.37
C ILE A 54 8.82 -4.56 -21.20
N ILE A 55 7.79 -4.48 -20.37
CA ILE A 55 7.07 -3.25 -20.05
C ILE A 55 7.90 -2.41 -19.07
N GLN A 56 8.15 -1.14 -19.39
CA GLN A 56 9.05 -0.26 -18.64
C GLN A 56 8.37 0.61 -17.56
N VAL A 57 7.08 0.37 -17.32
CA VAL A 57 6.23 1.13 -16.39
C VAL A 57 6.80 1.13 -14.97
N GLN A 58 6.82 2.31 -14.35
CA GLN A 58 7.20 2.53 -12.95
C GLN A 58 5.98 2.72 -12.05
N THR A 59 4.96 3.41 -12.56
CA THR A 59 3.68 3.66 -11.88
C THR A 59 2.56 2.94 -12.60
N LEU A 60 1.95 1.95 -11.93
CA LEU A 60 0.79 1.23 -12.44
C LEU A 60 -0.45 1.49 -11.58
N ASN A 61 -1.49 2.04 -12.18
CA ASN A 61 -2.79 2.22 -11.55
C ASN A 61 -3.84 1.35 -12.22
N LEU A 62 -4.38 0.38 -11.50
CA LEU A 62 -5.44 -0.50 -11.97
C LEU A 62 -6.73 -0.20 -11.20
N HIS A 63 -7.77 0.21 -11.92
CA HIS A 63 -9.08 0.48 -11.33
C HIS A 63 -10.16 -0.49 -11.81
N PHE A 64 -11.15 -0.69 -10.93
CA PHE A 64 -12.26 -1.62 -11.15
C PHE A 64 -11.73 -3.01 -11.47
N ILE A 65 -10.77 -3.47 -10.66
CA ILE A 65 -10.24 -4.82 -10.79
C ILE A 65 -11.31 -5.80 -10.32
N GLU A 66 -11.59 -6.76 -11.19
CA GLU A 66 -12.33 -7.97 -10.85
C GLU A 66 -11.38 -9.15 -11.08
N SER A 67 -11.24 -10.02 -10.08
CA SER A 67 -10.48 -11.27 -10.20
C SER A 67 -11.39 -12.47 -9.95
N PRO A 68 -12.39 -12.72 -10.80
CA PRO A 68 -13.44 -13.70 -10.51
C PRO A 68 -12.94 -15.16 -10.56
N SER A 69 -11.81 -15.41 -11.25
CA SER A 69 -11.24 -16.74 -11.41
C SER A 69 -9.85 -16.85 -10.74
N PRO A 70 -9.47 -18.06 -10.29
CA PRO A 70 -8.09 -18.34 -9.90
C PRO A 70 -7.08 -17.96 -10.99
N ALA A 71 -7.38 -18.28 -12.25
CA ALA A 71 -6.51 -17.96 -13.38
C ALA A 71 -6.26 -16.45 -13.53
N THR A 72 -7.31 -15.62 -13.42
CA THR A 72 -7.17 -14.15 -13.42
C THR A 72 -6.27 -13.66 -12.28
N SER A 73 -6.47 -14.21 -11.08
CA SER A 73 -5.72 -13.88 -9.88
C SER A 73 -4.23 -14.19 -10.05
N HIS A 74 -3.92 -15.40 -10.50
CA HIS A 74 -2.55 -15.84 -10.78
C HIS A 74 -1.89 -15.00 -11.87
N ASN A 75 -2.57 -14.78 -12.99
CA ASN A 75 -2.02 -14.01 -14.10
C ASN A 75 -1.71 -12.56 -13.71
N LEU A 76 -2.60 -11.89 -12.96
CA LEU A 76 -2.35 -10.54 -12.48
C LEU A 76 -1.12 -10.49 -11.56
N VAL A 77 -1.02 -11.38 -10.56
CA VAL A 77 0.12 -11.38 -9.64
C VAL A 77 1.43 -11.72 -10.38
N GLU A 78 1.43 -12.69 -11.29
CA GLU A 78 2.62 -13.03 -12.10
C GLU A 78 3.07 -11.86 -12.98
N ALA A 79 2.13 -11.11 -13.56
CA ALA A 79 2.44 -9.90 -14.31
C ALA A 79 3.13 -8.85 -13.42
N LEU A 80 2.57 -8.56 -12.24
CA LEU A 80 3.13 -7.58 -11.29
C LEU A 80 4.56 -7.96 -10.86
N CYS A 81 4.82 -9.26 -10.64
CA CYS A 81 6.15 -9.75 -10.27
C CYS A 81 7.17 -9.63 -11.39
N SER A 82 6.70 -9.65 -12.65
CA SER A 82 7.57 -9.69 -13.82
C SER A 82 7.91 -8.31 -14.36
N MET A 83 7.25 -7.23 -13.88
CA MET A 83 7.55 -5.86 -14.29
C MET A 83 8.83 -5.36 -13.61
N PRO A 84 9.93 -5.15 -14.35
CA PRO A 84 11.26 -4.93 -13.76
C PRO A 84 11.41 -3.57 -13.06
N ASN A 85 10.64 -2.57 -13.50
CA ASN A 85 10.75 -1.20 -13.01
C ASN A 85 9.58 -0.76 -12.11
N LEU A 86 8.63 -1.65 -11.83
CA LEU A 86 7.42 -1.29 -11.09
C LEU A 86 7.75 -0.93 -9.63
N THR A 87 7.59 0.34 -9.27
CA THR A 87 7.84 0.86 -7.92
C THR A 87 6.57 1.36 -7.24
N ASP A 88 5.58 1.80 -8.01
CA ASP A 88 4.37 2.43 -7.49
C ASP A 88 3.15 1.70 -8.05
N LEU A 89 2.37 1.09 -7.16
CA LEU A 89 1.21 0.28 -7.50
C LEU A 89 -0.04 0.80 -6.79
N THR A 90 -1.07 1.10 -7.57
CA THR A 90 -2.41 1.36 -7.06
C THR A 90 -3.37 0.28 -7.53
N LEU A 91 -4.00 -0.39 -6.57
CA LEU A 91 -5.08 -1.34 -6.83
C LEU A 91 -6.40 -0.77 -6.29
N VAL A 92 -7.37 -0.62 -7.18
CA VAL A 92 -8.74 -0.22 -6.84
C VAL A 92 -9.68 -1.30 -7.37
N GLY A 93 -10.33 -2.04 -6.48
CA GLY A 93 -11.25 -3.10 -6.88
C GLY A 93 -12.07 -3.60 -5.72
N GLU A 94 -13.27 -4.09 -6.01
CA GLU A 94 -14.24 -4.54 -5.01
C GLU A 94 -14.28 -6.07 -4.91
N VAL A 95 -13.91 -6.79 -5.97
CA VAL A 95 -14.09 -8.25 -6.07
C VAL A 95 -12.75 -8.95 -6.22
N PHE A 96 -12.04 -9.09 -5.10
CA PHE A 96 -10.88 -9.97 -5.00
C PHE A 96 -11.27 -11.32 -4.41
N THR A 97 -10.69 -12.39 -4.94
CA THR A 97 -10.87 -13.74 -4.38
C THR A 97 -9.80 -14.02 -3.31
N GLU A 98 -10.06 -15.00 -2.44
CA GLU A 98 -9.03 -15.48 -1.51
C GLU A 98 -7.76 -15.96 -2.25
N GLU A 99 -7.93 -16.54 -3.44
CA GLU A 99 -6.84 -16.97 -4.30
C GLU A 99 -5.90 -15.81 -4.67
N PHE A 100 -6.44 -14.64 -5.02
CA PHE A 100 -5.63 -13.45 -5.28
C PHE A 100 -4.71 -13.12 -4.11
N PHE A 101 -5.25 -13.09 -2.89
CA PHE A 101 -4.44 -12.77 -1.71
C PHE A 101 -3.43 -13.88 -1.41
N SER A 102 -3.80 -15.15 -1.61
CA SER A 102 -2.89 -16.29 -1.43
C SER A 102 -1.71 -16.23 -2.40
N THR A 103 -1.98 -16.01 -3.71
CA THR A 103 -0.92 -15.87 -4.71
C THR A 103 -0.06 -14.64 -4.44
N LEU A 104 -0.67 -13.52 -4.06
CA LEU A 104 0.06 -12.30 -3.70
C LEU A 104 1.03 -12.57 -2.53
N LYS A 105 0.57 -13.28 -1.50
CA LYS A 105 1.42 -13.73 -0.37
C LYS A 105 2.58 -14.58 -0.85
N GLU A 106 2.34 -15.59 -1.69
CA GLU A 106 3.37 -16.50 -2.19
C GLU A 106 4.47 -15.78 -2.97
N LYS A 107 4.10 -14.71 -3.70
CA LYS A 107 5.01 -13.97 -4.58
C LYS A 107 5.53 -12.65 -3.99
N ALA A 108 5.04 -12.24 -2.83
CA ALA A 108 5.34 -10.93 -2.25
C ALA A 108 6.85 -10.64 -2.11
N SER A 109 7.67 -11.66 -1.84
CA SER A 109 9.11 -11.52 -1.67
C SER A 109 9.88 -11.11 -2.93
N VAL A 110 9.29 -11.28 -4.12
CA VAL A 110 9.91 -10.88 -5.39
C VAL A 110 9.34 -9.58 -5.96
N ILE A 111 8.26 -9.06 -5.38
CA ILE A 111 7.64 -7.79 -5.78
C ILE A 111 8.52 -6.62 -5.33
N GLN A 112 8.88 -5.74 -6.28
CA GLN A 112 9.81 -4.62 -6.03
C GLN A 112 9.13 -3.29 -5.62
N VAL A 113 7.80 -3.31 -5.49
CA VAL A 113 6.96 -2.14 -5.15
C VAL A 113 7.41 -1.49 -3.84
N LYS A 114 7.53 -0.16 -3.89
CA LYS A 114 7.86 0.73 -2.76
C LYS A 114 6.62 1.43 -2.22
N THR A 115 5.72 1.83 -3.11
CA THR A 115 4.45 2.48 -2.78
C THR A 115 3.31 1.57 -3.19
N LEU A 116 2.52 1.12 -2.22
CA LEU A 116 1.32 0.34 -2.48
C LEU A 116 0.08 1.09 -1.97
N ASN A 117 -0.83 1.38 -2.88
CA ASN A 117 -2.11 2.00 -2.57
C ASN A 117 -3.25 0.99 -2.78
N LEU A 118 -4.02 0.74 -1.73
CA LEU A 118 -5.12 -0.21 -1.70
C LEU A 118 -6.44 0.52 -1.40
N TYR A 119 -7.29 0.64 -2.43
CA TYR A 119 -8.59 1.30 -2.33
C TYR A 119 -9.74 0.34 -2.61
N PHE A 120 -10.77 0.38 -1.77
CA PHE A 120 -11.99 -0.42 -1.89
C PHE A 120 -11.79 -1.95 -1.88
N ILE A 121 -10.63 -2.42 -1.40
CA ILE A 121 -10.33 -3.84 -1.30
C ILE A 121 -11.22 -4.49 -0.23
N GLU A 122 -12.11 -5.39 -0.63
CA GLU A 122 -12.86 -6.24 0.28
C GLU A 122 -12.18 -7.61 0.37
N ALA A 123 -11.74 -7.98 1.58
CA ALA A 123 -11.22 -9.32 1.83
C ALA A 123 -12.41 -10.26 2.06
N PRO A 124 -12.68 -11.26 1.18
CA PRO A 124 -13.91 -12.05 1.24
C PRO A 124 -13.97 -13.01 2.43
N SER A 125 -12.84 -13.23 3.11
CA SER A 125 -12.72 -14.14 4.24
C SER A 125 -11.68 -13.65 5.25
N PRO A 126 -11.69 -14.15 6.50
CA PRO A 126 -10.58 -13.96 7.41
C PRO A 126 -9.25 -14.42 6.81
N ALA A 127 -9.21 -15.59 6.15
CA ALA A 127 -8.00 -16.10 5.49
C ALA A 127 -7.43 -15.11 4.46
N SER A 128 -8.29 -14.43 3.71
CA SER A 128 -7.89 -13.36 2.78
C SER A 128 -7.19 -12.20 3.48
N SER A 129 -7.67 -11.80 4.66
CA SER A 129 -7.02 -10.78 5.49
C SER A 129 -5.65 -11.24 5.99
N HIS A 130 -5.53 -12.50 6.45
CA HIS A 130 -4.26 -13.10 6.86
C HIS A 130 -3.27 -13.14 5.70
N HIS A 131 -3.70 -13.58 4.52
CA HIS A 131 -2.87 -13.62 3.32
C HIS A 131 -2.41 -12.23 2.89
N LEU A 132 -3.30 -11.24 2.84
CA LEU A 132 -2.92 -9.87 2.49
C LEU A 132 -1.88 -9.31 3.48
N VAL A 133 -2.10 -9.48 4.79
CA VAL A 133 -1.13 -9.02 5.80
C VAL A 133 0.21 -9.71 5.62
N GLU A 134 0.23 -11.03 5.40
CA GLU A 134 1.46 -11.79 5.16
C GLU A 134 2.20 -11.34 3.89
N ALA A 135 1.46 -11.01 2.83
CA ALA A 135 2.02 -10.43 1.64
C ALA A 135 2.70 -9.08 1.94
N LEU A 136 2.00 -8.16 2.60
CA LEU A 136 2.55 -6.86 2.98
C LEU A 136 3.82 -6.99 3.84
N CYS A 137 3.84 -7.94 4.77
CA CYS A 137 5.03 -8.23 5.59
C CYS A 137 6.25 -8.70 4.79
N SER A 138 5.99 -9.37 3.66
CA SER A 138 7.01 -10.07 2.88
C SER A 138 7.54 -9.25 1.72
N MET A 139 6.95 -8.08 1.43
CA MET A 139 7.43 -7.17 0.39
C MET A 139 8.71 -6.46 0.85
N PRO A 140 9.88 -6.74 0.23
CA PRO A 140 11.18 -6.34 0.75
C PRO A 140 11.48 -4.85 0.61
N ASN A 141 10.74 -4.12 -0.23
CA ASN A 141 10.98 -2.70 -0.52
C ASN A 141 9.81 -1.79 -0.14
N LEU A 142 8.71 -2.34 0.38
CA LEU A 142 7.50 -1.58 0.70
C LEU A 142 7.78 -0.55 1.81
N SER A 143 7.81 0.73 1.46
CA SER A 143 8.09 1.84 2.38
C SER A 143 6.92 2.81 2.50
N ASN A 144 5.95 2.75 1.58
CA ASN A 144 4.75 3.56 1.63
C ASN A 144 3.53 2.68 1.40
N LEU A 145 2.63 2.67 2.38
CA LEU A 145 1.36 1.96 2.32
C LEU A 145 0.21 2.95 2.48
N VAL A 146 -0.71 2.97 1.53
CA VAL A 146 -1.96 3.70 1.64
C VAL A 146 -3.12 2.71 1.67
N LEU A 147 -3.91 2.78 2.73
CA LEU A 147 -5.08 1.95 2.97
C LEU A 147 -6.34 2.82 2.97
N SER A 148 -7.37 2.39 2.25
CA SER A 148 -8.71 2.98 2.35
C SER A 148 -9.44 2.53 3.62
N ARG A 149 -10.43 3.32 4.06
CA ARG A 149 -11.20 3.07 5.29
C ARG A 149 -12.13 1.85 5.26
N ASN A 150 -12.21 1.13 4.13
CA ASN A 150 -13.23 0.09 3.93
C ASN A 150 -12.70 -1.34 4.13
N LEU A 151 -11.47 -1.50 4.67
CA LEU A 151 -10.97 -2.82 5.05
C LEU A 151 -11.73 -3.34 6.28
N ILE A 152 -11.96 -4.66 6.32
CA ILE A 152 -12.69 -5.30 7.43
C ILE A 152 -11.87 -5.33 8.73
N GLU A 153 -12.53 -5.45 9.88
CA GLU A 153 -11.90 -5.45 11.21
C GLU A 153 -10.81 -6.52 11.37
N GLU A 154 -11.02 -7.69 10.76
CA GLU A 154 -10.07 -8.81 10.78
C GLU A 154 -8.71 -8.44 10.17
N PHE A 155 -8.71 -7.63 9.10
CA PHE A 155 -7.48 -7.12 8.51
C PHE A 155 -6.67 -6.27 9.50
N TYR A 156 -7.31 -5.28 10.13
CA TYR A 156 -6.65 -4.39 11.09
C TYR A 156 -6.13 -5.15 12.30
N SER A 157 -6.91 -6.10 12.82
CA SER A 157 -6.53 -6.92 13.97
C SER A 157 -5.34 -7.83 13.65
N THR A 158 -5.34 -8.44 12.47
CA THR A 158 -4.26 -9.31 12.00
C THR A 158 -2.97 -8.51 11.73
N LEU A 159 -3.08 -7.35 11.09
CA LEU A 159 -1.96 -6.45 10.84
C LEU A 159 -1.33 -5.98 12.15
N ARG A 160 -2.15 -5.58 13.13
CA ARG A 160 -1.72 -5.20 14.48
C ARG A 160 -0.98 -6.34 15.16
N ALA A 161 -1.52 -7.56 15.14
CA ALA A 161 -0.92 -8.73 15.76
C ALA A 161 0.44 -9.08 15.14
N LYS A 162 0.53 -9.07 13.81
CA LYS A 162 1.78 -9.33 13.06
C LYS A 162 2.83 -8.25 13.30
N ALA A 163 2.44 -6.98 13.33
CA ALA A 163 3.35 -5.87 13.63
C ALA A 163 3.87 -5.92 15.07
N SER A 164 3.05 -6.37 16.02
CA SER A 164 3.42 -6.50 17.44
C SER A 164 4.30 -7.71 17.77
N SER A 165 4.49 -8.63 16.83
CA SER A 165 5.28 -9.84 17.04
C SER A 165 6.79 -9.59 16.99
N ILE A 166 7.55 -10.31 17.81
CA ILE A 166 9.01 -10.20 17.92
C ILE A 166 9.73 -10.54 16.60
N GLN A 167 9.15 -11.44 15.78
CA GLN A 167 9.62 -11.75 14.42
C GLN A 167 9.16 -10.73 13.34
N GLY A 168 8.83 -9.52 13.78
CA GLY A 168 8.10 -8.43 13.12
C GLY A 168 8.00 -8.42 11.58
N CYS A 169 6.76 -8.32 11.15
CA CYS A 169 6.32 -7.76 9.87
C CYS A 169 6.88 -6.32 9.68
N PHE A 170 7.19 -5.92 8.43
CA PHE A 170 7.76 -4.61 8.09
C PHE A 170 9.10 -4.28 8.80
N PRO A 171 10.22 -4.92 8.43
CA PRO A 171 11.54 -4.49 8.89
C PRO A 171 11.80 -2.99 8.62
N GLN A 172 11.13 -2.46 7.60
CA GLN A 172 11.15 -1.06 7.16
C GLN A 172 10.65 -0.07 8.23
N ILE A 173 9.64 -0.44 9.04
CA ILE A 173 9.11 0.41 10.12
C ILE A 173 10.18 0.61 11.19
N ARG A 174 10.93 -0.45 11.53
CA ARG A 174 12.02 -0.36 12.53
C ARG A 174 13.16 0.56 12.09
N ASN A 175 13.28 0.79 10.78
CA ASN A 175 14.28 1.68 10.21
C ASN A 175 13.81 3.14 10.13
N GLY A 176 12.59 3.46 10.58
CA GLY A 176 12.02 4.82 10.54
C GLY A 176 11.75 5.33 9.12
N ASN A 177 11.77 4.45 8.12
CA ASN A 177 11.59 4.81 6.71
C ASN A 177 10.30 4.18 6.17
N PHE A 178 9.22 4.34 6.91
CA PHE A 178 7.91 3.84 6.53
C PHE A 178 6.84 4.92 6.69
N THR A 179 5.94 5.04 5.71
CA THR A 179 4.79 5.92 5.76
C THR A 179 3.50 5.13 5.63
N LEU A 180 2.52 5.42 6.49
CA LEU A 180 1.18 4.86 6.45
C LEU A 180 0.18 6.00 6.19
N ASN A 181 -0.56 5.93 5.08
CA ASN A 181 -1.51 6.97 4.65
C ASN A 181 -0.91 8.39 4.60
N GLY A 182 0.38 8.49 4.25
CA GLY A 182 1.12 9.75 4.20
C GLY A 182 1.69 10.23 5.54
N GLU A 183 1.43 9.53 6.65
CA GLU A 183 2.03 9.82 7.95
C GLU A 183 3.32 9.02 8.13
N ALA A 184 4.43 9.69 8.46
CA ALA A 184 5.69 9.05 8.80
C ALA A 184 5.56 8.23 10.09
N GLN A 185 6.19 7.05 10.10
CA GLN A 185 6.12 6.10 11.20
C GLN A 185 7.49 5.98 11.85
N ASP A 186 7.71 6.77 12.90
CA ASP A 186 8.99 6.84 13.62
C ASP A 186 9.34 5.51 14.31
N ASP A 187 8.32 4.83 14.81
CA ASP A 187 8.45 3.53 15.46
C ASP A 187 7.17 2.70 15.31
N LEU A 188 7.18 1.50 15.90
CA LEU A 188 6.04 0.59 15.92
C LEU A 188 4.82 1.18 16.67
N ASN A 189 5.02 1.97 17.71
CA ASN A 189 3.91 2.55 18.47
C ASN A 189 3.18 3.60 17.63
N SER A 190 3.92 4.45 16.90
CA SER A 190 3.36 5.37 15.91
C SER A 190 2.54 4.61 14.87
N PHE A 191 3.09 3.52 14.33
CA PHE A 191 2.38 2.70 13.34
C PHE A 191 1.07 2.13 13.88
N LEU A 192 1.10 1.54 15.08
CA LEU A 192 -0.09 0.97 15.72
C LEU A 192 -1.12 2.05 16.10
N HIS A 193 -0.67 3.25 16.44
CA HIS A 193 -1.54 4.40 16.70
C HIS A 193 -2.25 4.86 15.42
N THR A 194 -1.52 5.15 14.34
CA THR A 194 -2.10 5.53 13.05
C THR A 194 -3.06 4.44 12.55
N LEU A 195 -2.70 3.16 12.69
CA LEU A 195 -3.58 2.04 12.35
C LEU A 195 -4.91 2.05 13.14
N THR A 196 -4.85 2.38 14.43
CA THR A 196 -6.05 2.50 15.29
C THR A 196 -6.91 3.71 14.90
N CYS A 197 -6.30 4.83 14.51
CA CYS A 197 -7.02 5.99 13.97
C CYS A 197 -7.75 5.64 12.66
N LEU A 198 -7.07 4.93 11.74
CA LEU A 198 -7.66 4.47 10.49
C LEU A 198 -8.86 3.56 10.72
N GLN A 199 -8.72 2.57 11.62
CA GLN A 199 -9.79 1.65 12.00
C GLN A 199 -11.01 2.38 12.60
N SER A 200 -10.80 3.41 13.42
CA SER A 200 -11.87 4.16 14.08
C SER A 200 -12.45 5.31 13.24
N GLY A 201 -11.90 5.56 12.04
CA GLY A 201 -12.29 6.68 11.18
C GLY A 201 -11.90 8.07 11.70
N LYS A 202 -11.16 8.15 12.81
CA LYS A 202 -10.70 9.41 13.42
C LYS A 202 -9.51 9.97 12.63
N LYS A 203 -9.36 11.30 12.60
CA LYS A 203 -8.09 11.92 12.17
C LYS A 203 -7.05 11.68 13.26
N SER A 204 -5.82 11.39 12.84
CA SER A 204 -4.67 11.20 13.74
C SER A 204 -4.41 12.50 14.51
N GLU A 205 -4.73 12.51 15.80
CA GLU A 205 -4.20 13.50 16.74
C GLU A 205 -2.98 12.85 17.36
N VAL A 206 -1.79 13.18 16.85
CA VAL A 206 -0.54 12.70 17.43
C VAL A 206 -0.46 13.22 18.88
N PRO A 207 -0.21 12.37 19.89
CA PRO A 207 0.15 12.86 21.20
C PRO A 207 1.52 13.51 21.08
N SER A 208 1.54 14.84 20.94
CA SER A 208 2.75 15.64 21.02
C SER A 208 3.49 15.26 22.30
N THR A 209 4.69 14.71 22.16
CA THR A 209 5.61 14.51 23.29
C THR A 209 5.78 15.85 23.98
N GLN A 210 5.26 15.94 25.21
CA GLN A 210 5.35 17.13 26.03
C GLN A 210 6.81 17.56 26.14
N SER A 211 7.10 18.73 25.57
CA SER A 211 8.31 19.49 25.86
C SER A 211 8.41 19.65 27.37
N ARG A 212 9.52 19.18 27.93
CA ARG A 212 9.84 19.24 29.35
C ARG A 212 9.89 20.72 29.74
N ALA A 213 8.86 21.19 30.45
CA ALA A 213 8.85 22.53 31.03
C ALA A 213 10.07 22.70 31.97
N PRO A 214 10.74 23.86 31.98
CA PRO A 214 11.80 24.14 32.95
C PRO A 214 11.23 24.05 34.37
N LEU A 215 11.98 23.43 35.28
CA LEU A 215 11.68 23.40 36.71
C LEU A 215 11.63 24.83 37.24
N ASP A 216 10.47 25.23 37.76
CA ASP A 216 10.31 26.46 38.52
C ASP A 216 11.21 26.45 39.76
N ASP A 217 12.06 27.47 39.86
CA ASP A 217 12.94 27.78 40.98
C ASP A 217 12.09 28.28 42.17
N PRO A 218 12.18 27.67 43.38
CA PRO A 218 11.41 28.12 44.53
C PRO A 218 11.98 29.45 45.07
N GLY A 219 11.21 30.52 44.85
CA GLY A 219 11.56 31.89 45.21
C GLY A 219 12.01 32.11 46.66
N ILE A 220 13.04 32.95 46.78
CA ILE A 220 13.59 33.48 48.03
C ILE A 220 12.59 34.46 48.68
N PRO A 221 12.32 34.41 50.00
CA PRO A 221 11.44 35.37 50.65
C PRO A 221 12.12 36.73 50.86
N GLU A 222 11.52 37.80 50.34
CA GLU A 222 11.95 39.19 50.57
C GLU A 222 11.81 39.57 52.06
N LYS A 223 12.92 40.04 52.64
CA LYS A 223 12.96 40.69 53.95
C LYS A 223 12.55 42.16 53.80
N ARG A 224 11.51 42.58 54.54
CA ARG A 224 11.19 44.01 54.74
C ARG A 224 12.27 44.71 55.57
N PRO A 225 12.74 45.91 55.22
CA PRO A 225 13.41 46.78 56.17
C PRO A 225 12.39 47.69 56.88
N LYS A 226 12.53 47.73 58.21
CA LYS A 226 11.94 48.73 59.10
C LYS A 226 12.69 50.05 58.94
N TYR A 227 11.98 51.17 58.98
CA TYR A 227 12.54 52.42 59.51
C TYR A 227 11.48 53.15 60.34
N ASP A 228 11.80 53.33 61.61
CA ASP A 228 11.21 54.27 62.56
C ASP A 228 11.81 55.66 62.31
N VAL A 229 10.97 56.71 62.30
CA VAL A 229 11.10 57.98 63.07
C VAL A 229 9.70 58.55 63.25
#